data_AF-A0A699YN85-F1
#
_entry.id   AF-A0A699YN85-F1
#
_cell.length_a   1.000
_cell.length_b   1.000
_cell.length_c   1.000
_cell.angle_alpha   90.00
_cell.angle_beta   90.00
_cell.angle_gamma   90.00
#
_symmetry.space_group_name_H-M   'P 1'
#
loop_
_entity.id
_entity.type
_entity.pdbx_description
1 polymer ?
#
loop_
_entity_poly.entity_id
_entity_poly.type
_entity_poly.pdbx_seq_one_letter_code
_entity_poly.pdbx_strand_id
1 'polypeptide(L)'
;MELARAFTDVLGIDYSHAFVAAAQGMARDGTRQYEAVLEGELRQTYTASVPTDIDRTRVRFMQGDACDLPKSLPQFDAVLAANLLCRLPDPIKFIHRLPSLVKPGGVAVLVSPYSWLAAWTPKSNWLGGQLDKAGDWPAAAT
;
A
#
# COMPACT_ATOMS: atom_id res chain seq x y z
N MET A 1 4.77 -4.12 -11.24
CA MET A 1 4.57 -5.55 -10.84
C MET A 1 5.89 -6.18 -10.40
N GLU A 2 6.82 -5.38 -9.90
CA GLU A 2 8.21 -5.80 -9.67
C GLU A 2 8.36 -6.97 -8.71
N LEU A 3 7.47 -7.10 -7.71
CA LEU A 3 7.52 -8.22 -6.76
C LEU A 3 7.39 -9.60 -7.44
N ALA A 4 6.73 -9.71 -8.60
CA ALA A 4 6.61 -10.98 -9.31
C ALA A 4 7.94 -11.49 -9.89
N ARG A 5 9.01 -10.68 -9.87
CA ARG A 5 10.38 -11.11 -10.19
C ARG A 5 10.96 -12.03 -9.11
N ALA A 6 10.63 -11.76 -7.85
CA ALA A 6 11.17 -12.47 -6.69
C ALA A 6 10.16 -13.44 -6.06
N PHE A 7 8.86 -13.17 -6.23
CA PHE A 7 7.78 -13.94 -5.62
C PHE A 7 6.94 -14.66 -6.69
N THR A 8 6.46 -15.85 -6.36
CA THR A 8 5.64 -16.69 -7.24
C THR A 8 4.14 -16.43 -7.12
N ASP A 9 3.69 -15.76 -6.06
CA ASP A 9 2.30 -15.34 -5.84
C ASP A 9 2.29 -13.96 -5.18
N VAL A 10 1.72 -12.96 -5.86
CA VAL A 10 1.66 -11.57 -5.40
C VAL A 10 0.22 -11.10 -5.42
N LEU A 11 -0.28 -10.68 -4.26
CA LEU A 11 -1.60 -10.07 -4.12
C LEU A 11 -1.45 -8.56 -3.82
N GLY A 12 -1.93 -7.72 -4.74
CA GLY A 12 -2.10 -6.29 -4.50
C GLY A 12 -3.50 -6.00 -3.95
N ILE A 13 -3.58 -5.19 -2.89
CA ILE A 13 -4.85 -4.78 -2.29
C ILE A 13 -4.88 -3.25 -2.24
N ASP A 14 -5.97 -2.65 -2.72
CA ASP A 14 -6.20 -1.20 -2.65
C ASP A 14 -7.67 -0.91 -2.33
N TYR A 15 -7.95 0.17 -1.62
CA TYR A 15 -9.31 0.59 -1.31
C TYR A 15 -10.05 1.12 -2.56
N SER A 16 -9.32 1.75 -3.48
CA SER A 16 -9.84 2.37 -4.70
C SER A 16 -10.16 1.33 -5.75
N HIS A 17 -11.45 1.16 -6.05
CA HIS A 17 -11.92 0.34 -7.16
C HIS A 17 -11.26 0.74 -8.50
N ALA A 18 -11.06 2.04 -8.73
CA ALA A 18 -10.43 2.53 -9.95
C ALA A 18 -8.96 2.10 -10.06
N PHE A 19 -8.22 2.09 -8.96
CA PHE A 19 -6.81 1.65 -8.94
C PHE A 19 -6.70 0.14 -9.10
N VAL A 20 -7.57 -0.62 -8.45
CA VAL A 20 -7.65 -2.08 -8.64
C VAL A 20 -7.98 -2.43 -10.08
N ALA A 21 -9.01 -1.80 -10.67
CA ALA A 21 -9.38 -2.03 -12.06
C ALA A 21 -8.24 -1.67 -13.03
N ALA A 22 -7.52 -0.57 -12.76
CA ALA A 22 -6.34 -0.17 -13.52
C ALA A 22 -5.24 -1.23 -13.47
N ALA A 23 -4.92 -1.70 -12.26
CA ALA A 23 -3.88 -2.70 -12.02
C ALA A 23 -4.24 -4.07 -12.64
N GLN A 24 -5.52 -4.47 -12.57
CA GLN A 24 -6.01 -5.67 -13.24
C GLN A 24 -5.93 -5.56 -14.77
N GLY A 25 -6.27 -4.41 -15.35
CA GLY A 25 -6.08 -4.16 -16.78
C GLY A 25 -4.61 -4.26 -17.18
N MET A 26 -3.74 -3.60 -16.43
CA MET A 26 -2.29 -3.70 -16.59
C MET A 26 -1.80 -5.16 -16.51
N ALA A 27 -2.37 -5.97 -15.60
CA ALA A 27 -2.00 -7.38 -15.42
C ALA A 27 -2.44 -8.25 -16.60
N ARG A 28 -3.61 -7.98 -17.18
CA ARG A 28 -4.15 -8.70 -18.35
C ARG A 28 -3.47 -8.29 -19.66
N ASP A 29 -3.31 -6.99 -19.87
CA ASP A 29 -2.95 -6.45 -21.18
C ASP A 29 -1.46 -6.10 -21.29
N GLY A 30 -0.77 -5.94 -20.17
CA GLY A 30 0.67 -5.63 -20.12
C GLY A 30 1.02 -4.20 -20.55
N THR A 31 0.07 -3.47 -21.12
CA THR A 31 0.14 -2.03 -21.42
C THR A 31 -1.15 -1.32 -21.03
N ARG A 32 -1.09 -0.04 -20.69
CA ARG A 32 -2.28 0.80 -20.47
C ARG A 32 -1.98 2.26 -20.80
N GLN A 33 -2.83 2.87 -21.62
CA GLN A 33 -2.75 4.30 -21.88
C GLN A 33 -3.33 5.10 -20.72
N TYR A 34 -2.71 6.23 -20.40
CA TYR A 34 -3.20 7.20 -19.43
C TYR A 34 -2.79 8.60 -19.85
N GLU A 35 -3.49 9.58 -19.32
CA GLU A 35 -3.18 10.99 -19.53
C GLU A 35 -2.59 11.57 -18.25
N ALA A 36 -1.47 12.29 -18.36
CA ALA A 36 -0.86 12.99 -17.25
C ALA A 36 -0.93 14.50 -17.49
N VAL A 37 -1.25 15.24 -16.43
CA VAL A 37 -1.12 16.70 -16.42
C VAL A 37 0.36 17.03 -16.40
N LEU A 38 0.80 17.85 -17.36
CA LEU A 38 2.15 18.38 -17.42
C LEU A 38 2.25 19.71 -16.70
N GLU A 39 1.36 20.65 -17.06
CA GLU A 39 1.32 22.00 -16.51
C GLU A 39 -0.07 22.59 -16.68
N GLY A 40 -0.68 23.11 -15.61
CA GLY A 40 -2.03 23.68 -15.66
C GLY A 40 -3.05 22.70 -16.24
N GLU A 41 -3.65 23.04 -17.38
CA GLU A 41 -4.59 22.18 -18.11
C GLU A 41 -3.92 21.34 -19.22
N LEU A 42 -2.62 21.56 -19.48
CA LEU A 42 -1.88 20.83 -20.50
C LEU A 42 -1.71 19.37 -20.09
N ARG A 43 -2.10 18.50 -21.00
CA ARG A 43 -2.18 17.06 -20.81
C ARG A 43 -1.42 16.34 -21.91
N GLN A 44 -0.76 15.25 -21.55
CA GLN A 44 -0.08 14.38 -22.50
C GLN A 44 -0.45 12.92 -22.24
N THR A 45 -0.72 12.20 -23.33
CA THR A 45 -1.00 10.77 -23.31
C THR A 45 0.32 9.99 -23.25
N TYR A 46 0.36 9.04 -22.32
CA TYR A 46 1.47 8.11 -22.12
C TYR A 46 0.96 6.67 -22.15
N THR A 47 1.86 5.73 -22.39
CA THR A 47 1.59 4.29 -22.29
C THR A 47 2.44 3.72 -21.17
N ALA A 48 1.80 3.32 -20.07
CA ALA A 48 2.44 2.49 -19.07
C ALA A 48 2.61 1.07 -19.63
N SER A 49 3.77 0.45 -19.41
CA SER A 49 4.06 -0.91 -19.87
C SER A 49 4.70 -1.71 -18.75
N VAL A 50 4.29 -2.97 -18.61
CA VAL A 50 4.94 -3.94 -17.72
C VAL A 50 6.15 -4.53 -18.46
N PRO A 51 7.34 -4.54 -17.85
CA PRO A 51 8.52 -5.20 -18.41
C PRO A 51 8.23 -6.64 -18.85
N THR A 52 8.77 -7.05 -20.00
CA THR A 52 8.47 -8.33 -20.65
C THR A 52 8.95 -9.55 -19.88
N ASP A 53 9.92 -9.37 -19.00
CA ASP A 53 10.51 -10.40 -18.14
C ASP A 53 9.74 -10.59 -16.82
N ILE A 54 8.66 -9.83 -16.58
CA ILE A 54 7.75 -10.05 -15.46
C ILE A 54 6.63 -11.01 -15.88
N ASP A 55 6.56 -12.14 -15.18
CA ASP A 55 5.44 -13.07 -15.29
C ASP A 55 4.19 -12.50 -14.59
N ARG A 56 3.31 -11.88 -15.40
CA ARG A 56 2.08 -11.23 -14.93
C ARG A 56 1.06 -12.21 -14.36
N THR A 57 1.16 -13.51 -14.68
CA THR A 57 0.20 -14.51 -14.17
C THR A 57 0.34 -14.76 -12.67
N ARG A 58 1.48 -14.36 -12.09
CA ARG A 58 1.77 -14.42 -10.64
C ARG A 58 1.12 -13.30 -9.84
N VAL A 59 0.52 -12.31 -10.49
CA VAL A 59 -0.01 -11.11 -9.83
C VAL A 59 -1.53 -11.08 -9.89
N ARG A 60 -2.16 -10.91 -8.74
CA ARG A 60 -3.60 -10.68 -8.61
C ARG A 60 -3.84 -9.38 -7.86
N PHE A 61 -4.99 -8.76 -8.14
CA PHE A 61 -5.40 -7.54 -7.45
C PHE A 61 -6.83 -7.69 -6.94
N MET A 62 -7.07 -7.20 -5.74
CA MET A 62 -8.41 -7.14 -5.16
C MET A 62 -8.65 -5.79 -4.50
N GLN A 63 -9.93 -5.41 -4.41
CA GLN A 63 -10.33 -4.28 -3.59
C GLN A 63 -10.40 -4.70 -2.12
N GLY A 64 -9.94 -3.84 -1.22
CA GLY A 64 -10.04 -4.09 0.22
C GLY A 64 -9.67 -2.89 1.07
N ASP A 65 -10.28 -2.79 2.25
CA ASP A 65 -9.90 -1.85 3.29
C ASP A 65 -8.79 -2.46 4.15
N ALA A 66 -7.64 -1.78 4.21
CA ALA A 66 -6.52 -2.21 5.06
C ALA A 66 -6.87 -2.20 6.57
N CYS A 67 -7.86 -1.41 6.99
CA CYS A 67 -8.36 -1.39 8.36
C CYS A 67 -9.30 -2.58 8.67
N ASP A 68 -9.81 -3.27 7.64
CA ASP A 68 -10.75 -4.39 7.78
C ASP A 68 -10.51 -5.47 6.70
N LEU A 69 -9.28 -5.95 6.63
CA LEU A 69 -8.90 -6.97 5.65
C LEU A 69 -9.62 -8.30 5.93
N PRO A 70 -10.08 -9.03 4.88
CA PRO A 70 -10.76 -10.31 5.05
C PRO A 70 -9.95 -11.28 5.91
N LYS A 71 -10.63 -11.94 6.86
CA LYS A 71 -10.03 -12.98 7.71
C LYS A 71 -9.58 -14.20 6.91
N SER A 72 -10.16 -14.41 5.73
CA SER A 72 -9.83 -15.50 4.79
C SER A 72 -8.51 -15.29 4.04
N LEU A 73 -7.87 -14.12 4.16
CA LEU A 73 -6.54 -13.93 3.56
C LEU A 73 -5.53 -14.91 4.17
N PRO A 74 -4.69 -15.56 3.33
CA PRO A 74 -3.63 -16.42 3.82
C PRO A 74 -2.55 -15.58 4.51
N GLN A 75 -1.60 -16.27 5.13
CA GLN A 75 -0.34 -15.65 5.54
C GLN A 75 0.63 -15.56 4.36
N PHE A 76 1.43 -14.51 4.34
CA PHE A 76 2.40 -14.20 3.32
C PHE A 76 3.83 -14.29 3.87
N ASP A 77 4.78 -14.65 3.01
CA ASP A 77 6.21 -14.62 3.33
C ASP A 77 6.72 -13.18 3.46
N ALA A 78 6.08 -12.23 2.75
CA ALA A 78 6.36 -10.81 2.84
C ALA A 78 5.06 -9.98 2.73
N VAL A 79 4.93 -8.94 3.55
CA VAL A 79 3.87 -7.92 3.44
C VAL A 79 4.51 -6.55 3.27
N LEU A 80 4.19 -5.87 2.17
CA LEU A 80 4.63 -4.50 1.90
C LEU A 80 3.45 -3.54 2.06
N ALA A 81 3.55 -2.61 3.01
CA ALA A 81 2.64 -1.48 3.15
C ALA A 81 3.39 -0.18 2.81
N ALA A 82 3.34 0.21 1.53
CA ALA A 82 4.01 1.39 1.02
C ALA A 82 3.03 2.57 0.90
N ASN A 83 3.42 3.72 1.44
CA ASN A 83 2.64 4.97 1.50
C ASN A 83 1.23 4.82 2.08
N LEU A 84 1.03 3.84 2.96
CA LEU A 84 -0.29 3.43 3.45
C LEU A 84 -0.64 4.03 4.82
N LEU A 85 0.22 3.86 5.83
CA LEU A 85 -0.15 4.05 7.24
C LEU A 85 -0.78 5.43 7.54
N CYS A 86 -0.15 6.51 7.09
CA CYS A 86 -0.63 7.87 7.30
C CYS A 86 -1.85 8.27 6.45
N ARG A 87 -2.43 7.32 5.69
CA ARG A 87 -3.67 7.49 4.92
C ARG A 87 -4.83 6.67 5.47
N LEU A 88 -4.58 5.85 6.50
CA LEU A 88 -5.63 5.05 7.13
C LEU A 88 -6.41 5.88 8.16
N PRO A 89 -7.74 5.75 8.22
CA PRO A 89 -8.53 6.40 9.27
C PRO A 89 -8.18 5.86 10.66
N ASP A 90 -7.78 4.59 10.74
CA ASP A 90 -7.38 3.95 11.99
C ASP A 90 -6.19 3.00 11.76
N PRO A 91 -4.96 3.53 11.69
CA PRO A 91 -3.78 2.76 11.32
C PRO A 91 -3.45 1.64 12.32
N ILE A 92 -3.89 1.75 13.59
CA ILE A 92 -3.60 0.73 14.60
C ILE A 92 -4.30 -0.60 14.28
N LYS A 93 -5.45 -0.56 13.58
CA LYS A 93 -6.13 -1.78 13.12
C LYS A 93 -5.27 -2.58 12.15
N PHE A 94 -4.65 -1.90 11.19
CA PHE A 94 -3.73 -2.56 10.26
C PHE A 94 -2.48 -3.09 10.97
N ILE A 95 -1.90 -2.31 11.89
CA ILE A 95 -0.75 -2.75 12.70
C ILE A 95 -1.08 -4.00 13.52
N HIS A 96 -2.24 -4.05 14.19
CA HIS A 96 -2.68 -5.22 14.94
C HIS A 96 -3.03 -6.41 14.04
N ARG A 97 -3.47 -6.18 12.80
CA ARG A 97 -3.73 -7.24 11.83
C ARG A 97 -2.43 -7.83 11.26
N LEU A 98 -1.37 -7.04 11.15
CA LEU A 98 -0.12 -7.41 10.47
C LEU A 98 0.51 -8.74 10.94
N PRO A 99 0.63 -9.06 12.25
CA PRO A 99 1.21 -10.33 12.69
C PRO A 99 0.47 -11.56 12.18
N SER A 100 -0.83 -11.44 11.94
CA SER A 100 -1.66 -12.55 11.42
C SER A 100 -1.67 -12.65 9.89
N LEU A 101 -1.03 -11.70 9.20
CA LEU A 101 -0.82 -11.73 7.75
C LEU A 101 0.58 -12.22 7.36
N VAL A 102 1.52 -12.28 8.30
CA VAL A 102 2.91 -12.64 8.03
C VAL A 102 3.19 -14.02 8.63
N LYS A 103 3.79 -14.92 7.84
CA LYS A 103 4.21 -16.23 8.34
C LYS A 103 5.32 -16.08 9.40
N PRO A 104 5.50 -17.04 10.32
CA PRO A 104 6.69 -17.10 11.16
C PRO A 104 7.98 -17.05 10.32
N GLY A 105 8.88 -16.12 10.62
CA GLY A 105 10.10 -15.87 9.84
C GLY A 105 9.92 -15.02 8.58
N GLY A 106 8.69 -14.62 8.25
CA GLY A 106 8.40 -13.69 7.16
C GLY A 106 8.71 -12.23 7.53
N VAL A 107 8.58 -11.34 6.56
CA VAL A 107 8.92 -9.91 6.70
C VAL A 107 7.71 -9.00 6.52
N ALA A 108 7.59 -8.00 7.38
CA ALA A 108 6.70 -6.87 7.16
C ALA A 108 7.52 -5.61 6.88
N VAL A 109 7.25 -4.95 5.75
CA VAL A 109 7.93 -3.73 5.33
C VAL A 109 6.92 -2.58 5.34
N LEU A 110 7.15 -1.63 6.24
CA LEU A 110 6.33 -0.42 6.38
C LEU A 110 7.12 0.76 5.81
N VAL A 111 6.62 1.35 4.73
CA VAL A 111 7.20 2.55 4.13
C VAL A 111 6.13 3.62 4.15
N SER A 112 6.34 4.71 4.88
CA SER A 112 5.38 5.80 4.95
C SER A 112 6.11 7.13 5.10
N PRO A 113 5.60 8.23 4.52
CA PRO A 113 6.16 9.55 4.77
C PRO A 113 5.86 10.06 6.19
N TYR A 114 4.95 9.40 6.92
CA TYR A 114 4.52 9.80 8.27
C TYR A 114 4.03 11.27 8.36
N SER A 115 3.45 11.78 7.27
CA SER A 115 3.03 13.18 7.15
C SER A 115 1.73 13.53 7.88
N TRP A 116 1.03 12.52 8.45
CA TRP A 116 -0.18 12.62 9.26
C TRP A 116 -1.08 13.82 8.99
N LEU A 117 -2.10 13.61 8.14
CA LEU A 117 -3.04 14.66 7.77
C LEU A 117 -4.44 14.34 8.32
N ALA A 118 -5.04 15.29 9.02
CA ALA A 118 -6.35 15.13 9.67
C ALA A 118 -7.49 14.79 8.67
N ALA A 119 -7.31 15.11 7.39
CA ALA A 119 -8.23 14.74 6.32
C ALA A 119 -8.31 13.22 6.07
N TRP A 120 -7.29 12.47 6.51
CA TRP A 120 -7.18 11.02 6.31
C TRP A 120 -7.24 10.26 7.64
N THR A 121 -6.46 10.72 8.62
CA THR A 121 -6.36 10.10 9.94
C THR A 121 -6.72 11.14 10.99
N PRO A 122 -7.79 10.94 11.79
CA PRO A 122 -8.08 11.79 12.94
C PRO A 122 -6.85 11.94 13.83
N LYS A 123 -6.60 13.13 14.38
CA LYS A 123 -5.40 13.41 15.18
C LYS A 123 -5.24 12.48 16.38
N SER A 124 -6.35 12.01 16.95
CA SER A 124 -6.38 11.01 18.03
C SER A 124 -5.82 9.65 17.63
N ASN A 125 -5.76 9.34 16.33
CA ASN A 125 -5.34 8.05 15.78
C ASN A 125 -3.93 8.12 15.15
N TRP A 126 -3.22 9.24 15.30
CA TRP A 126 -1.84 9.35 14.83
C TRP A 126 -0.94 8.48 15.72
N LEU A 127 -0.09 7.67 15.09
CA LEU A 127 0.81 6.75 15.82
C LEU A 127 2.06 7.43 16.40
N GLY A 128 2.16 8.76 16.29
CA GLY A 128 3.31 9.53 16.71
C GLY A 128 3.26 10.96 16.17
N GLY A 129 4.43 11.60 16.08
CA GLY A 129 4.54 12.99 15.60
C GLY A 129 4.03 14.03 16.59
N GLN A 130 4.03 13.68 17.87
CA GLN A 130 3.65 14.55 18.98
C GLN A 130 4.80 14.60 19.99
N LEU A 131 5.02 15.78 20.56
CA LEU A 131 5.88 15.94 21.73
C LEU A 131 5.23 15.24 22.93
N ASP A 132 6.04 14.83 23.89
CA ASP A 132 5.53 14.32 25.16
C ASP A 132 4.86 15.44 25.99
N LYS A 133 4.41 15.11 27.20
CA LYS A 133 3.73 16.07 28.08
C LYS A 133 4.66 17.20 28.57
N ALA A 134 5.98 17.01 28.51
CA ALA A 134 6.97 18.02 28.87
C ALA A 134 7.32 18.94 27.68
N GLY A 135 6.85 18.60 26.47
CA GLY A 135 7.21 19.31 25.25
C GLY A 135 8.51 18.82 24.62
N ASP A 136 9.02 17.68 25.06
CA ASP A 136 10.23 17.06 24.53
C ASP A 136 9.90 16.03 23.45
N TRP A 137 10.91 15.68 22.65
CA TRP A 137 10.78 14.58 21.71
C TRP A 137 10.57 13.28 22.48
N PRO A 138 9.60 12.43 22.07
CA PRO A 138 9.39 11.17 22.75
C PRO A 138 10.67 10.34 22.71
N ALA A 139 11.06 9.79 23.85
CA ALA A 139 12.20 8.88 23.93
C ALA A 139 12.02 7.76 22.91
N ALA A 140 13.10 7.36 22.22
CA ALA A 140 13.05 6.20 21.34
C ALA A 140 12.55 5.00 22.16
N ALA A 141 11.53 4.30 21.66
CA ALA A 141 11.05 3.09 22.30
C ALA A 141 12.20 2.07 22.34
N THR A 142 12.77 1.86 23.53
CA THR A 142 13.80 0.85 23.83
C THR A 142 13.18 -0.54 23.91
#